data_AF-A0A2S1Q6A1-F1
#
_entry.id   AF-A0A2S1Q6A1-F1
#
_cell.length_a   1.000
_cell.length_b   1.000
_cell.length_c   1.000
_cell.angle_alpha   90.00
_cell.angle_beta   90.00
_cell.angle_gamma   90.00
#
_symmetry.space_group_name_H-M   'P 1'
#
loop_
_entity.id
_entity.type
_entity.pdbx_description
1 polymer ?
#
loop_
_entity_poly.entity_id
_entity_poly.type
_entity_poly.pdbx_seq_one_letter_code
_entity_poly.pdbx_strand_id
1 'polypeptide(L)'
;MKLPEGRIGTSFDGLSDPSSEIAYFDGREDERASRSLMSSGEGLNIVAFEEEDELTVDEDTASWIIWHEYDGLRQRVSDGEFTPVAAAQYLLRYGAVRISRGKGAVYHRLAQRGQAYSRLGINDQTPLPSLLASRRFKILTDSDYRLLVARKLRGQRQKLRFWCCVAACVALHTYNKTPLGGWITTQLETEQQLHLARTGDELKARTLDAVLTLCNLRISSQQPEERLYYRAVRKRFLETLAGCISPEREGTLREVIWELRMLSGPQSSKKTGFRHVDECRERTVALLRPLLKRMVRLLA
;
A
#
# COMPACT_ATOMS: atom_id res chain seq x y z
N MET A 1 13.93 -26.08 0.30
CA MET A 1 13.08 -24.95 -0.11
C MET A 1 13.47 -23.77 0.75
N LYS A 2 14.22 -22.79 0.21
CA LYS A 2 14.64 -21.61 0.97
C LYS A 2 13.44 -20.66 1.02
N LEU A 3 12.96 -20.37 2.23
CA LEU A 3 11.93 -19.36 2.46
C LEU A 3 12.41 -18.03 1.88
N PRO A 4 11.55 -17.26 1.19
CA PRO A 4 11.96 -15.96 0.68
C PRO A 4 12.36 -15.07 1.85
N GLU A 5 13.59 -14.54 1.83
CA GLU A 5 14.10 -13.50 2.73
C GLU A 5 13.43 -12.13 2.44
N GLY A 6 12.14 -12.14 2.13
CA GLY A 6 11.32 -10.97 1.91
C GLY A 6 10.71 -10.51 3.23
N ARG A 7 11.47 -9.70 3.98
CA ARG A 7 10.96 -8.90 5.11
C ARG A 7 10.06 -9.67 6.10
N ILE A 8 10.62 -10.64 6.81
CA ILE A 8 10.09 -10.94 8.16
C ILE A 8 10.49 -9.71 8.99
N GLY A 9 9.60 -8.72 9.00
CA GLY A 9 9.88 -7.34 9.38
C GLY A 9 10.44 -7.22 10.78
N THR A 10 11.65 -6.66 10.86
CA THR A 10 12.22 -6.05 12.05
C THR A 10 11.42 -4.83 12.54
N SER A 11 10.33 -4.44 11.86
CA SER A 11 9.36 -3.40 12.20
C SER A 11 8.16 -3.92 13.00
N PHE A 12 7.55 -3.06 13.82
CA PHE A 12 6.28 -3.35 14.49
C PHE A 12 5.16 -3.46 13.44
N ASP A 13 4.88 -4.67 12.98
CA ASP A 13 3.96 -4.91 11.86
C ASP A 13 2.50 -5.13 12.33
N GLY A 14 2.25 -5.06 13.64
CA GLY A 14 0.91 -5.09 14.20
C GLY A 14 0.18 -6.39 13.90
N LEU A 15 -1.00 -6.27 13.30
CA LEU A 15 -1.81 -7.41 12.84
C LEU A 15 -1.46 -7.90 11.43
N SER A 16 -0.32 -7.51 10.86
CA SER A 16 0.16 -8.08 9.60
C SER A 16 0.45 -9.57 9.75
N ASP A 17 -0.08 -10.38 8.84
CA ASP A 17 -0.02 -11.83 8.92
C ASP A 17 0.50 -12.43 7.62
N PRO A 18 1.83 -12.49 7.45
CA PRO A 18 2.43 -13.08 6.26
C PRO A 18 2.11 -14.58 6.14
N SER A 19 1.76 -15.26 7.24
CA SER A 19 1.49 -16.70 7.21
C SER A 19 0.16 -17.03 6.56
N SER A 20 -0.88 -16.20 6.74
CA SER A 20 -2.13 -16.34 5.99
C SER A 20 -1.96 -15.98 4.52
N GLU A 21 -1.19 -14.92 4.21
CA GLU A 21 -0.90 -14.53 2.82
C GLU A 21 -0.19 -15.64 2.03
N ILE A 22 0.70 -16.41 2.66
CA ILE A 22 1.45 -17.49 2.01
C ILE A 22 0.60 -18.75 1.84
N ALA A 23 -0.35 -19.01 2.74
CA ALA A 23 -1.17 -20.22 2.73
C ALA A 23 -2.26 -20.19 1.64
N TYR A 24 -2.73 -19.00 1.26
CA TYR A 24 -3.75 -18.82 0.23
C TYR A 24 -3.15 -18.52 -1.15
N PHE A 25 -3.70 -19.11 -2.21
CA PHE A 25 -3.38 -18.70 -3.58
C PHE A 25 -3.89 -17.27 -3.81
N ASP A 26 -2.99 -16.35 -4.20
CA ASP A 26 -3.26 -14.90 -4.24
C ASP A 26 -3.75 -14.30 -2.91
N GLY A 27 -3.22 -14.76 -1.77
CA GLY A 27 -3.66 -14.33 -0.43
C GLY A 27 -3.58 -12.83 -0.13
N ARG A 28 -2.86 -12.04 -0.95
CA ARG A 28 -2.85 -10.57 -0.87
C ARG A 28 -4.08 -9.90 -1.49
N GLU A 29 -4.70 -10.56 -2.46
CA GLU A 29 -5.89 -10.07 -3.18
C GLU A 29 -7.17 -10.78 -2.73
N ASP A 30 -7.04 -11.89 -1.97
CA ASP A 30 -8.16 -12.60 -1.36
C ASP A 30 -8.54 -12.02 0.02
N GLU A 31 -9.75 -11.46 0.11
CA GLU A 31 -10.33 -10.91 1.34
C GLU A 31 -10.44 -11.93 2.48
N ARG A 32 -10.46 -13.24 2.16
CA ARG A 32 -10.48 -14.33 3.14
C ARG A 32 -9.12 -14.55 3.81
N ALA A 33 -8.04 -14.17 3.13
CA ALA A 33 -6.67 -14.40 3.57
C ALA A 33 -6.08 -13.16 4.23
N SER A 34 -6.38 -11.98 3.70
CA SER A 34 -5.93 -10.71 4.24
C SER A 34 -6.91 -9.58 3.94
N ARG A 35 -6.89 -8.55 4.78
CA ARG A 35 -7.67 -7.33 4.59
C ARG A 35 -6.76 -6.14 4.41
N SER A 36 -7.03 -5.31 3.41
CA SER A 36 -6.30 -4.06 3.24
C SER A 36 -6.83 -2.98 4.19
N LEU A 37 -5.94 -2.40 4.98
CA LEU A 37 -6.24 -1.30 5.88
C LEU A 37 -5.32 -0.12 5.57
N MET A 38 -5.92 1.04 5.31
CA MET A 38 -5.16 2.29 5.14
C MET A 38 -4.78 2.83 6.52
N SER A 39 -3.52 2.67 6.92
CA SER A 39 -3.00 3.26 8.16
C SER A 39 -1.91 4.26 7.80
N SER A 40 -2.13 5.53 8.15
CA SER A 40 -1.12 6.61 7.99
C SER A 40 -0.60 6.81 6.55
N GLY A 41 -1.40 6.48 5.53
CA GLY A 41 -1.08 6.72 4.11
C GLY A 41 -0.48 5.53 3.37
N GLU A 42 -0.10 4.46 4.07
CA GLU A 42 0.32 3.19 3.46
C GLU A 42 -0.83 2.17 3.57
N GLY A 43 -1.07 1.44 2.48
CA GLY A 43 -1.98 0.28 2.48
C GLY A 43 -1.26 -0.91 3.10
N LEU A 44 -1.77 -1.40 4.21
CA LEU A 44 -1.22 -2.55 4.92
C LEU A 44 -2.22 -3.70 4.86
N ASN A 45 -1.73 -4.89 4.55
CA ASN A 45 -2.52 -6.09 4.64
C ASN A 45 -2.44 -6.64 6.06
N ILE A 46 -3.60 -6.90 6.66
CA ILE A 46 -3.72 -7.44 8.01
C ILE A 46 -4.49 -8.77 7.99
N VAL A 47 -4.42 -9.53 9.08
CA VAL A 47 -5.24 -10.74 9.28
C VAL A 47 -6.68 -10.47 8.87
N ALA A 48 -7.27 -11.39 8.10
CA ALA A 48 -8.70 -11.39 7.87
C ALA A 48 -9.45 -11.69 9.18
N PHE A 49 -10.35 -10.80 9.57
CA PHE A 49 -11.20 -10.97 10.74
C PHE A 49 -12.64 -10.58 10.39
N GLU A 50 -13.59 -11.19 11.08
CA GLU A 50 -15.00 -10.85 10.95
C GLU A 50 -15.35 -9.60 11.75
N GLU A 51 -16.24 -8.78 11.18
CA GLU A 51 -16.69 -7.53 11.79
C GLU A 51 -18.11 -7.62 12.32
N GLU A 52 -18.27 -7.34 13.61
CA GLU A 52 -19.57 -7.17 14.28
C GLU A 52 -19.75 -5.74 14.80
N ASP A 53 -20.91 -5.43 15.35
CA ASP A 53 -21.15 -4.10 15.92
C ASP A 53 -20.41 -3.92 17.26
N GLU A 54 -20.14 -5.02 17.97
CA GLU A 54 -19.39 -5.06 19.23
C GLU A 54 -18.22 -6.06 19.14
N LEU A 55 -17.32 -6.02 20.14
CA LEU A 55 -16.27 -7.03 20.27
C LEU A 55 -16.90 -8.28 20.89
N THR A 56 -17.06 -9.33 20.10
CA THR A 56 -17.70 -10.57 20.52
C THR A 56 -16.74 -11.75 20.39
N VAL A 57 -17.04 -12.79 21.16
CA VAL A 57 -16.33 -14.07 21.12
C VAL A 57 -17.33 -15.12 20.67
N ASP A 58 -16.97 -15.90 19.66
CA ASP A 58 -17.79 -17.01 19.19
C ASP A 58 -17.59 -18.21 20.13
N GLU A 59 -18.63 -18.55 20.90
CA GLU A 59 -18.57 -19.58 21.94
C GLU A 59 -18.31 -20.98 21.35
N ASP A 60 -18.89 -21.29 20.19
CA ASP A 60 -18.75 -22.60 19.54
C ASP A 60 -17.32 -22.79 19.03
N THR A 61 -16.77 -21.76 18.38
CA THR A 61 -15.37 -21.78 17.93
C THR A 61 -14.40 -21.81 19.11
N ALA A 62 -14.65 -21.01 20.16
CA ALA A 62 -13.81 -21.01 21.36
C ALA A 62 -13.83 -22.37 22.07
N SER A 63 -15.00 -22.99 22.21
CA SER A 63 -15.17 -24.33 22.76
C SER A 63 -14.40 -25.35 21.93
N TRP A 64 -14.52 -25.30 20.59
CA TRP A 64 -13.78 -26.20 19.72
C TRP A 64 -12.26 -26.10 19.92
N ILE A 65 -11.70 -24.87 19.97
CA ILE A 65 -10.27 -24.63 20.22
C ILE A 65 -9.84 -25.25 21.56
N ILE A 66 -10.64 -25.06 22.62
CA ILE A 66 -10.34 -25.60 23.94
C ILE A 66 -10.36 -27.13 23.94
N TRP A 67 -11.34 -27.76 23.30
CA TRP A 67 -11.50 -29.21 23.37
C TRP A 67 -10.62 -29.99 22.39
N HIS A 68 -10.21 -29.38 21.27
CA HIS A 68 -9.52 -30.11 20.19
C HIS A 68 -8.10 -29.63 19.91
N GLU A 69 -7.79 -28.34 20.11
CA GLU A 69 -6.47 -27.79 19.77
C GLU A 69 -5.63 -27.43 21.00
N TYR A 70 -6.24 -27.36 22.19
CA TYR A 70 -5.58 -26.87 23.40
C TYR A 70 -4.29 -27.60 23.75
N ASP A 71 -4.25 -28.93 23.66
CA ASP A 71 -3.06 -29.71 24.00
C ASP A 71 -1.88 -29.39 23.06
N GLY A 72 -2.16 -29.20 21.77
CA GLY A 72 -1.16 -28.77 20.80
C GLY A 72 -0.73 -27.32 21.00
N LEU A 73 -1.68 -26.41 21.25
CA LEU A 73 -1.39 -25.01 21.53
C LEU A 73 -0.55 -24.84 22.80
N ARG A 74 -0.83 -25.63 23.84
CA ARG A 74 -0.08 -25.60 25.09
C ARG A 74 1.40 -25.94 24.89
N GLN A 75 1.69 -26.96 24.07
CA GLN A 75 3.07 -27.33 23.72
C GLN A 75 3.77 -26.20 22.95
N ARG A 76 3.10 -25.63 21.95
CA ARG A 76 3.66 -24.53 21.14
C ARG A 76 3.89 -23.24 21.94
N VAL A 77 3.06 -22.98 22.94
CA VAL A 77 3.26 -21.89 23.90
C VAL A 77 4.49 -22.18 24.78
N SER A 78 4.67 -23.41 25.27
CA SER A 78 5.89 -23.77 26.03
C SER A 78 7.16 -23.70 25.19
N ASP A 79 7.05 -23.98 23.89
CA ASP A 79 8.16 -23.86 22.93
C ASP A 79 8.47 -22.40 22.55
N GLY A 80 7.66 -21.45 23.03
CA GLY A 80 7.84 -20.02 22.80
C GLY A 80 7.41 -19.55 21.40
N GLU A 81 6.69 -20.38 20.65
CA GLU A 81 6.22 -20.02 19.29
C GLU A 81 5.13 -18.94 19.32
N PHE A 82 4.35 -18.87 20.40
CA PHE A 82 3.25 -17.92 20.53
C PHE A 82 3.65 -16.67 21.31
N THR A 83 3.79 -15.56 20.58
CA THR A 83 3.74 -14.22 21.19
C THR A 83 2.29 -13.79 21.42
N PRO A 84 2.00 -12.83 22.33
CA PRO A 84 0.64 -12.34 22.56
C PRO A 84 -0.05 -11.86 21.28
N VAL A 85 0.71 -11.29 20.34
CA VAL A 85 0.17 -10.86 19.04
C VAL A 85 -0.09 -12.04 18.12
N ALA A 86 0.80 -13.03 18.05
CA ALA A 86 0.54 -14.25 17.30
C ALA A 86 -0.72 -14.99 17.80
N ALA A 87 -0.94 -15.01 19.12
CA ALA A 87 -2.15 -15.57 19.72
C ALA A 87 -3.40 -14.77 19.33
N ALA A 88 -3.34 -13.43 19.34
CA ALA A 88 -4.45 -12.60 18.88
C ALA A 88 -4.75 -12.83 17.39
N GLN A 89 -3.73 -12.91 16.53
CA GLN A 89 -3.90 -13.21 15.11
C GLN A 89 -4.52 -14.58 14.87
N TYR A 90 -4.13 -15.57 15.66
CA TYR A 90 -4.74 -16.90 15.65
C TYR A 90 -6.24 -16.82 15.94
N LEU A 91 -6.63 -16.22 17.07
CA LEU A 91 -8.03 -16.13 17.45
C LEU A 91 -8.88 -15.35 16.43
N LEU A 92 -8.31 -14.30 15.84
CA LEU A 92 -8.97 -13.53 14.78
C LEU A 92 -9.16 -14.37 13.50
N ARG A 93 -8.14 -15.14 13.11
CA ARG A 93 -8.17 -15.97 11.90
C ARG A 93 -9.21 -17.08 11.99
N TYR A 94 -9.31 -17.72 13.16
CA TYR A 94 -10.29 -18.80 13.38
C TYR A 94 -11.71 -18.27 13.58
N GLY A 95 -11.92 -16.95 13.63
CA GLY A 95 -13.22 -16.35 13.88
C GLY A 95 -13.69 -16.42 15.33
N ALA A 96 -12.84 -16.92 16.25
CA ALA A 96 -13.16 -17.00 17.67
C ALA A 96 -13.33 -15.61 18.30
N VAL A 97 -12.67 -14.59 17.76
CA VAL A 97 -12.83 -13.18 18.17
C VAL A 97 -13.22 -12.36 16.96
N ARG A 98 -14.30 -11.57 17.09
CA ARG A 98 -14.77 -10.65 16.05
C ARG A 98 -14.54 -9.22 16.50
N ILE A 99 -14.00 -8.39 15.63
CA ILE A 99 -13.65 -7.00 15.95
C ILE A 99 -14.81 -6.08 15.58
N SER A 100 -15.12 -5.10 16.42
CA SER A 100 -16.15 -4.12 16.10
C SER A 100 -15.83 -3.33 14.81
N ARG A 101 -16.82 -3.13 13.94
CA ARG A 101 -16.74 -2.40 12.66
C ARG A 101 -15.98 -1.09 12.79
N GLY A 102 -15.03 -0.86 11.88
CA GLY A 102 -14.27 0.38 11.81
C GLY A 102 -13.16 0.54 12.87
N LYS A 103 -13.00 -0.41 13.81
CA LYS A 103 -11.91 -0.37 14.81
C LYS A 103 -10.65 -1.14 14.40
N GLY A 104 -10.61 -1.77 13.21
CA GLY A 104 -9.45 -2.53 12.74
C GLY A 104 -8.12 -1.76 12.83
N ALA A 105 -8.12 -0.46 12.49
CA ALA A 105 -6.94 0.39 12.57
C ALA A 105 -6.43 0.59 14.00
N VAL A 106 -7.37 0.64 14.96
CA VAL A 106 -7.07 0.78 16.40
C VAL A 106 -6.43 -0.50 16.92
N TYR A 107 -7.01 -1.66 16.60
CA TYR A 107 -6.46 -2.95 17.01
C TYR A 107 -5.12 -3.26 16.35
N HIS A 108 -4.93 -2.87 15.09
CA HIS A 108 -3.61 -2.95 14.45
C HIS A 108 -2.56 -2.14 15.22
N ARG A 109 -2.84 -0.88 15.59
CA ARG A 109 -1.93 -0.07 16.41
C ARG A 109 -1.73 -0.63 17.81
N LEU A 110 -2.74 -1.27 18.39
CA LEU A 110 -2.66 -1.93 19.68
C LEU A 110 -1.71 -3.14 19.60
N ALA A 111 -1.83 -3.95 18.56
CA ALA A 111 -0.91 -5.06 18.30
C ALA A 111 0.54 -4.57 18.08
N GLN A 112 0.74 -3.45 17.37
CA GLN A 112 2.07 -2.84 17.22
C GLN A 112 2.68 -2.46 18.58
N ARG A 113 1.87 -1.89 19.48
CA ARG A 113 2.30 -1.58 20.85
C ARG A 113 2.62 -2.84 21.65
N GLY A 114 1.80 -3.88 21.53
CA GLY A 114 2.03 -5.18 22.17
C GLY A 114 3.36 -5.82 21.73
N GLN A 115 3.66 -5.81 20.43
CA GLN A 115 4.95 -6.26 19.90
C GLN A 115 6.12 -5.43 20.45
N ALA A 116 5.94 -4.11 20.61
CA ALA A 116 6.92 -3.24 21.24
C ALA A 116 7.18 -3.61 22.70
N TYR A 117 6.13 -3.82 23.49
CA TYR A 117 6.28 -4.25 24.89
C TYR A 117 6.97 -5.59 25.01
N SER A 118 6.58 -6.56 24.19
CA SER A 118 7.21 -7.89 24.17
C SER A 118 8.71 -7.83 23.87
N ARG A 119 9.14 -7.03 22.87
CA ARG A 119 10.57 -6.82 22.58
C ARG A 119 11.33 -6.07 23.67
N LEU A 120 10.66 -5.19 24.40
CA LEU A 120 11.24 -4.52 25.56
C LEU A 120 11.36 -5.47 26.77
N GLY A 121 10.79 -6.67 26.70
CA GLY A 121 10.73 -7.62 27.82
C GLY A 121 9.65 -7.23 28.84
N ILE A 122 8.71 -6.37 28.46
CA ILE A 122 7.56 -5.98 29.25
C ILE A 122 6.44 -6.96 28.89
N ASN A 123 6.30 -8.00 29.69
CA ASN A 123 5.31 -9.06 29.53
C ASN A 123 4.39 -9.10 30.76
N ASP A 124 3.29 -9.85 30.67
CA ASP A 124 2.34 -10.04 31.77
C ASP A 124 2.98 -10.68 33.02
N GLN A 125 4.15 -11.31 32.85
CA GLN A 125 4.95 -11.89 33.92
C GLN A 125 5.79 -10.87 34.69
N THR A 126 5.97 -9.64 34.17
CA THR A 126 6.72 -8.56 34.84
C THR A 126 5.77 -7.66 35.62
N PRO A 127 5.73 -7.76 36.96
CA PRO A 127 4.79 -6.96 37.75
C PRO A 127 5.17 -5.47 37.69
N LEU A 128 4.17 -4.58 37.66
CA LEU A 128 4.39 -3.12 37.56
C LEU A 128 5.40 -2.56 38.59
N PRO A 129 5.43 -2.99 39.87
CA PRO A 129 6.47 -2.56 40.81
C PRO A 129 7.90 -2.88 40.37
N SER A 130 8.12 -4.02 39.71
CA SER A 130 9.44 -4.40 39.19
C SER A 130 9.87 -3.49 38.03
N LEU A 131 8.91 -3.08 37.19
CA LEU A 131 9.15 -2.15 36.09
C LEU A 131 9.45 -0.74 36.61
N LEU A 132 8.74 -0.28 37.65
CA LEU A 132 8.97 1.01 38.31
C LEU A 132 10.34 1.07 39.01
N ALA A 133 10.79 -0.03 39.60
CA ALA A 133 12.11 -0.13 40.21
C ALA A 133 13.24 -0.15 39.17
N SER A 134 12.94 -0.61 37.94
CA SER A 134 13.92 -0.68 36.87
C SER A 134 14.33 0.73 36.39
N ARG A 135 15.64 1.00 36.30
CA ARG A 135 16.16 2.24 35.69
C ARG A 135 16.08 2.24 34.15
N ARG A 136 15.71 1.11 33.55
CA ARG A 136 15.65 0.91 32.10
C ARG A 136 14.49 1.68 31.47
N PHE A 137 13.38 1.83 32.19
CA PHE A 137 12.18 2.46 31.67
C PHE A 137 11.83 3.72 32.47
N LYS A 138 11.55 4.82 31.76
CA LYS A 138 11.00 6.02 32.38
C LYS A 138 9.48 5.94 32.34
N ILE A 139 8.89 5.42 33.41
CA ILE A 139 7.43 5.37 33.56
C ILE A 139 6.97 6.73 34.09
N LEU A 140 6.03 7.36 33.38
CA LEU A 140 5.46 8.64 33.76
C LEU A 140 4.18 8.42 34.54
N THR A 141 3.95 9.23 35.57
CA THR A 141 2.64 9.31 36.22
C THR A 141 1.63 10.01 35.30
N ASP A 142 0.33 9.85 35.55
CA ASP A 142 -0.71 10.54 34.78
C ASP A 142 -0.55 12.07 34.85
N SER A 143 -0.20 12.62 36.02
CA SER A 143 0.11 14.04 36.18
C SER A 143 1.28 14.50 35.30
N ASP A 144 2.38 13.73 35.27
CA ASP A 144 3.55 14.06 34.46
C ASP A 144 3.27 13.94 32.96
N TYR A 145 2.49 12.93 32.58
CA TYR A 145 2.06 12.73 31.20
C TYR A 145 1.19 13.89 30.73
N ARG A 146 0.19 14.31 31.51
CA ARG A 146 -0.65 15.48 31.20
C ARG A 146 0.18 16.75 31.05
N LEU A 147 1.18 16.97 31.90
CA LEU A 147 2.11 18.10 31.77
C LEU A 147 2.92 18.03 30.47
N LEU A 148 3.44 16.86 30.11
CA LEU A 148 4.18 16.65 28.86
C LEU A 148 3.30 16.91 27.63
N VAL A 149 2.08 16.36 27.62
CA VAL A 149 1.10 16.59 26.54
C VAL A 149 0.75 18.06 26.44
N ALA A 150 0.48 18.74 27.56
CA ALA A 150 0.19 20.17 27.59
C ALA A 150 1.36 21.02 27.05
N ARG A 151 2.61 20.64 27.32
CA ARG A 151 3.79 21.29 26.73
C ARG A 151 3.86 21.06 25.22
N LYS A 152 3.62 19.83 24.76
CA LYS A 152 3.63 19.49 23.33
C LYS A 152 2.53 20.24 22.57
N LEU A 153 1.32 20.29 23.12
CA LEU A 153 0.20 21.04 22.55
C LEU A 153 0.47 22.55 22.53
N ARG A 154 1.10 23.11 23.58
CA ARG A 154 1.54 24.52 23.57
C ARG A 154 2.54 24.80 22.46
N GLY A 155 3.54 23.93 22.28
CA GLY A 155 4.51 24.05 21.19
C GLY A 155 3.86 23.96 19.80
N GLN A 156 2.92 23.03 19.61
CA GLN A 156 2.15 22.93 18.37
C GLN A 156 1.30 24.17 18.11
N ARG A 157 0.63 24.71 19.15
CA ARG A 157 -0.14 25.95 19.06
C ARG A 157 0.74 27.15 18.70
N GLN A 158 1.95 27.23 19.24
CA GLN A 158 2.88 28.31 18.90
C GLN A 158 3.37 28.21 17.45
N LYS A 159 3.68 27.00 16.97
CA LYS A 159 3.99 26.76 15.54
C LYS A 159 2.82 27.16 14.64
N LEU A 160 1.59 26.75 14.99
CA LEU A 160 0.40 27.10 14.23
C LEU A 160 0.18 28.61 14.20
N ARG A 161 0.30 29.30 15.34
CA ARG A 161 0.22 30.77 15.39
C ARG A 161 1.25 31.44 14.49
N PHE A 162 2.50 30.98 14.52
CA PHE A 162 3.55 31.50 13.63
C PHE A 162 3.14 31.36 12.15
N TRP A 163 2.73 30.17 11.73
CA TRP A 163 2.32 29.94 10.35
C TRP A 163 1.05 30.71 9.96
N CYS A 164 0.09 30.87 10.86
CA CYS A 164 -1.08 31.73 10.63
C CYS A 164 -0.68 33.20 10.45
N CYS A 165 0.26 33.72 11.25
CA CYS A 165 0.76 35.07 11.07
C CYS A 165 1.48 35.23 9.73
N VAL A 166 2.33 34.26 9.34
CA VAL A 166 2.99 34.26 8.02
C VAL A 166 1.94 34.27 6.90
N ALA A 167 0.95 33.38 6.96
CA ALA A 167 -0.13 33.32 5.98
C ALA A 167 -0.93 34.62 5.90
N ALA A 168 -1.24 35.24 7.03
CA ALA A 168 -1.93 36.53 7.09
C ALA A 168 -1.08 37.66 6.47
N CYS A 169 0.23 37.71 6.74
CA CYS A 169 1.14 38.68 6.13
C CYS A 169 1.21 38.49 4.61
N VAL A 170 1.32 37.25 4.13
CA VAL A 170 1.29 36.94 2.69
C VAL A 170 -0.02 37.42 2.07
N ALA A 171 -1.17 37.07 2.68
CA ALA A 171 -2.48 37.47 2.18
C ALA A 171 -2.67 39.00 2.15
N LEU A 172 -2.12 39.72 3.13
CA LEU A 172 -2.18 41.18 3.17
C LEU A 172 -1.33 41.81 2.06
N HIS A 173 -0.13 41.29 1.83
CA HIS A 173 0.75 41.76 0.75
C HIS A 173 0.19 41.46 -0.65
N THR A 174 -0.47 40.32 -0.84
CA THR A 174 -1.13 39.99 -2.10
C THR A 174 -2.38 40.85 -2.33
N TYR A 175 -3.21 41.06 -1.29
CA TYR A 175 -4.39 41.93 -1.38
C TYR A 175 -4.02 43.38 -1.72
N ASN A 176 -3.00 43.92 -1.05
CA ASN A 176 -2.51 45.28 -1.27
C ASN A 176 -1.61 45.44 -2.51
N LYS A 177 -1.37 44.36 -3.28
CA LYS A 177 -0.53 44.35 -4.49
C LYS A 177 0.85 44.98 -4.28
N THR A 178 1.48 44.70 -3.14
CA THR A 178 2.85 45.18 -2.89
C THR A 178 3.85 44.44 -3.79
N PRO A 179 5.06 45.00 -4.05
CA PRO A 179 6.08 44.30 -4.84
C PRO A 179 6.45 42.93 -4.25
N LEU A 180 6.42 42.81 -2.91
CA LEU A 180 6.62 41.53 -2.22
C LEU A 180 5.48 40.53 -2.55
N GLY A 181 4.22 40.97 -2.56
CA GLY A 181 3.09 40.12 -2.93
C GLY A 181 3.16 39.63 -4.38
N GLY A 182 3.60 40.50 -5.30
CA GLY A 182 3.88 40.13 -6.70
C GLY A 182 5.01 39.12 -6.83
N TRP A 183 6.08 39.27 -6.05
CA TRP A 183 7.17 38.29 -6.03
C TRP A 183 6.72 36.93 -5.46
N ILE A 184 5.94 36.91 -4.37
CA ILE A 184 5.44 35.66 -3.78
C ILE A 184 4.53 34.90 -4.75
N THR A 185 3.62 35.59 -5.42
CA THR A 185 2.69 34.97 -6.39
C THR A 185 3.43 34.38 -7.57
N THR A 186 4.38 35.09 -8.16
CA THR A 186 5.20 34.57 -9.26
C THR A 186 6.04 33.37 -8.84
N GLN A 187 6.65 33.38 -7.64
CA GLN A 187 7.37 32.21 -7.12
C GLN A 187 6.45 30.99 -6.93
N LEU A 188 5.27 31.18 -6.33
CA LEU A 188 4.30 30.10 -6.15
C LEU A 188 3.84 29.51 -7.49
N GLU A 189 3.59 30.35 -8.50
CA GLU A 189 3.25 29.90 -9.85
C GLU A 189 4.39 29.11 -10.50
N THR A 190 5.64 29.56 -10.35
CA THR A 190 6.81 28.83 -10.88
C THR A 190 7.01 27.48 -10.18
N GLU A 191 6.85 27.40 -8.86
CA GLU A 191 6.94 26.13 -8.14
C GLU A 191 5.81 25.18 -8.55
N GLN A 192 4.60 25.69 -8.75
CA GLN A 192 3.47 24.90 -9.22
C GLN A 192 3.72 24.33 -10.63
N GLN A 193 4.25 25.15 -11.55
CA GLN A 193 4.63 24.70 -12.89
C GLN A 193 5.74 23.65 -12.86
N LEU A 194 6.77 23.84 -12.02
CA LEU A 194 7.84 22.86 -11.83
C LEU A 194 7.33 21.54 -11.24
N HIS A 195 6.39 21.61 -10.28
CA HIS A 195 5.76 20.42 -9.72
C HIS A 195 4.96 19.66 -10.78
N LEU A 196 4.16 20.35 -11.59
CA LEU A 196 3.40 19.75 -12.69
C LEU A 196 4.34 19.09 -13.71
N ALA A 197 5.43 19.76 -14.10
CA ALA A 197 6.43 19.20 -15.01
C ALA A 197 7.07 17.91 -14.46
N ARG A 198 7.49 17.93 -13.18
CA ARG A 198 8.06 16.73 -12.50
C ARG A 198 7.07 15.57 -12.47
N THR A 199 5.81 15.83 -12.10
CA THR A 199 4.79 14.79 -12.11
C THR A 199 4.54 14.25 -13.52
N GLY A 200 4.57 15.10 -14.54
CA GLY A 200 4.47 14.70 -15.94
C GLY A 200 5.62 13.78 -16.37
N ASP A 201 6.86 14.11 -16.00
CA ASP A 201 8.03 13.33 -16.36
C ASP A 201 8.12 12.00 -15.59
N GLU A 202 7.76 11.98 -14.30
CA GLU A 202 7.63 10.73 -13.53
C GLU A 202 6.56 9.81 -14.13
N LEU A 203 5.43 10.37 -14.59
CA LEU A 203 4.38 9.60 -15.25
C LEU A 203 4.87 9.05 -16.60
N LYS A 204 5.56 9.85 -17.41
CA LYS A 204 6.19 9.39 -18.67
C LYS A 204 7.15 8.23 -18.40
N ALA A 205 8.04 8.36 -17.41
CA ALA A 205 8.98 7.30 -17.04
C ALA A 205 8.26 6.02 -16.60
N ARG A 206 7.23 6.12 -15.76
CA ARG A 206 6.42 4.96 -15.34
C ARG A 206 5.66 4.31 -16.49
N THR A 207 5.18 5.08 -17.46
CA THR A 207 4.55 4.51 -18.66
C THR A 207 5.54 3.77 -19.55
N LEU A 208 6.76 4.30 -19.72
CA LEU A 208 7.84 3.62 -20.43
C LEU A 208 8.22 2.31 -19.74
N ASP A 209 8.38 2.32 -18.42
CA ASP A 209 8.69 1.11 -17.65
C ASP A 209 7.58 0.06 -17.74
N ALA A 210 6.31 0.44 -17.60
CA ALA A 210 5.18 -0.47 -17.74
C ALA A 210 5.14 -1.11 -19.14
N VAL A 211 5.37 -0.31 -20.19
CA VAL A 211 5.45 -0.78 -21.57
C VAL A 211 6.62 -1.75 -21.75
N LEU A 212 7.81 -1.40 -21.27
CA LEU A 212 9.00 -2.27 -21.37
C LEU A 212 8.81 -3.57 -20.60
N THR A 213 8.15 -3.53 -19.45
CA THR A 213 7.82 -4.70 -18.63
C THR A 213 6.82 -5.61 -19.34
N LEU A 214 5.77 -5.06 -19.95
CA LEU A 214 4.84 -5.81 -20.80
C LEU A 214 5.53 -6.45 -22.00
N CYS A 215 6.47 -5.73 -22.62
CA CYS A 215 7.28 -6.25 -23.72
C CYS A 215 8.19 -7.40 -23.26
N ASN A 216 8.71 -7.36 -22.04
CA ASN A 216 9.64 -8.36 -21.52
C ASN A 216 8.92 -9.60 -20.95
N LEU A 217 7.79 -9.43 -20.26
CA LEU A 217 7.01 -10.53 -19.67
C LEU A 217 6.52 -11.53 -20.73
N ARG A 218 6.21 -11.07 -21.94
CA ARG A 218 5.69 -11.91 -23.03
C ARG A 218 6.76 -12.67 -23.83
N ILE A 219 8.03 -12.26 -23.72
CA ILE A 219 9.18 -12.93 -24.39
C ILE A 219 9.53 -14.26 -23.72
N SER A 220 8.98 -14.53 -22.53
CA SER A 220 9.08 -15.82 -21.86
C SER A 220 8.33 -16.97 -22.57
N SER A 221 7.49 -16.67 -23.58
CA SER A 221 6.93 -17.71 -24.48
C SER A 221 8.06 -18.46 -25.21
N GLN A 222 7.97 -19.79 -25.23
CA GLN A 222 9.04 -20.69 -25.68
C GLN A 222 9.10 -20.88 -27.21
N GLN A 223 8.15 -20.35 -27.99
CA GLN A 223 8.10 -20.59 -29.44
C GLN A 223 8.82 -19.50 -30.27
N PRO A 224 9.65 -19.88 -31.26
CA PRO A 224 10.55 -18.96 -31.97
C PRO A 224 9.84 -17.98 -32.92
N GLU A 225 8.71 -18.37 -33.52
CA GLU A 225 7.96 -17.54 -34.48
C GLU A 225 7.22 -16.39 -33.78
N GLU A 226 6.63 -16.66 -32.61
CA GLU A 226 6.02 -15.64 -31.76
C GLU A 226 7.05 -14.60 -31.32
N ARG A 227 8.26 -15.05 -30.94
CA ARG A 227 9.36 -14.14 -30.56
C ARG A 227 9.74 -13.19 -31.69
N LEU A 228 9.74 -13.65 -32.94
CA LEU A 228 10.06 -12.79 -34.10
C LEU A 228 8.97 -11.75 -34.36
N TYR A 229 7.70 -12.15 -34.30
CA TYR A 229 6.56 -11.23 -34.44
C TYR A 229 6.55 -10.17 -33.33
N TYR A 230 6.70 -10.59 -32.06
CA TYR A 230 6.75 -9.66 -30.93
C TYR A 230 7.98 -8.75 -30.97
N ARG A 231 9.14 -9.22 -31.43
CA ARG A 231 10.32 -8.36 -31.65
C ARG A 231 10.10 -7.33 -32.75
N ALA A 232 9.43 -7.69 -33.84
CA ALA A 232 9.12 -6.77 -34.94
C ALA A 232 8.12 -5.68 -34.51
N VAL A 233 7.04 -6.06 -33.82
CA VAL A 233 6.07 -5.11 -33.27
C VAL A 233 6.71 -4.22 -32.21
N ARG A 234 7.55 -4.78 -31.32
CA ARG A 234 8.33 -4.03 -30.33
C ARG A 234 9.26 -3.01 -30.97
N LYS A 235 10.00 -3.39 -32.02
CA LYS A 235 10.89 -2.49 -32.74
C LYS A 235 10.12 -1.32 -33.34
N ARG A 236 9.01 -1.61 -34.02
CA ARG A 236 8.14 -0.60 -34.66
C ARG A 236 7.49 0.35 -33.64
N PHE A 237 7.12 -0.18 -32.47
CA PHE A 237 6.54 0.59 -31.37
C PHE A 237 7.57 1.48 -30.66
N LEU A 238 8.80 0.98 -30.44
CA LEU A 238 9.89 1.77 -29.88
C LEU A 238 10.35 2.89 -30.84
N GLU A 239 10.36 2.64 -32.14
CA GLU A 239 10.63 3.65 -33.17
C GLU A 239 9.55 4.76 -33.18
N THR A 240 8.28 4.40 -33.02
CA THR A 240 7.18 5.38 -32.93
C THR A 240 7.17 6.15 -31.61
N LEU A 241 7.48 5.50 -30.48
CA LEU A 241 7.67 6.17 -29.19
C LEU A 241 8.87 7.14 -29.20
N ALA A 242 9.99 6.75 -29.80
CA ALA A 242 11.14 7.64 -29.98
C ALA A 242 10.76 8.89 -30.80
N GLY A 243 9.88 8.72 -31.79
CA GLY A 243 9.29 9.83 -32.54
C GLY A 243 8.26 10.68 -31.78
N CYS A 244 7.73 10.22 -30.64
CA CYS A 244 6.83 10.99 -29.76
C CYS A 244 7.59 11.86 -28.76
N ILE A 245 8.87 11.58 -28.51
CA ILE A 245 9.73 12.36 -27.61
C ILE A 245 10.22 13.65 -28.29
N SER A 246 10.08 13.77 -29.62
CA SER A 246 10.28 15.05 -30.31
C SER A 246 9.02 15.93 -30.21
N PRO A 247 9.16 17.24 -29.95
CA PRO A 247 8.06 18.13 -29.59
C PRO A 247 7.08 18.47 -30.73
N GLU A 248 7.31 17.99 -31.97
CA GLU A 248 6.63 18.50 -33.17
C GLU A 248 5.44 17.66 -33.67
N ARG A 249 5.00 16.61 -32.97
CA ARG A 249 3.91 15.75 -33.49
C ARG A 249 2.88 15.36 -32.43
N GLU A 250 1.87 16.20 -32.21
CA GLU A 250 0.65 15.83 -31.46
C GLU A 250 -0.12 14.65 -32.09
N GLY A 251 0.13 14.32 -33.36
CA GLY A 251 -0.51 13.21 -34.07
C GLY A 251 -0.03 11.80 -33.65
N THR A 252 1.21 11.66 -33.16
CA THR A 252 1.83 10.34 -32.93
C THR A 252 1.30 9.63 -31.68
N LEU A 253 0.87 10.38 -30.67
CA LEU A 253 0.29 9.82 -29.44
C LEU A 253 -1.09 9.18 -29.69
N ARG A 254 -1.85 9.70 -30.67
CA ARG A 254 -3.10 9.08 -31.16
C ARG A 254 -2.83 7.76 -31.90
N GLU A 255 -1.74 7.67 -32.66
CA GLU A 255 -1.31 6.44 -33.33
C GLU A 255 -0.88 5.37 -32.32
N VAL A 256 -0.14 5.76 -31.27
CA VAL A 256 0.24 4.87 -30.14
C VAL A 256 -1.00 4.37 -29.39
N ILE A 257 -1.98 5.23 -29.13
CA ILE A 257 -3.26 4.84 -28.52
C ILE A 257 -4.06 3.93 -29.45
N TRP A 258 -4.03 4.17 -30.76
CA TRP A 258 -4.69 3.34 -31.76
C TRP A 258 -4.08 1.93 -31.79
N GLU A 259 -2.76 1.80 -31.80
CA GLU A 259 -2.08 0.50 -31.76
C GLU A 259 -2.35 -0.24 -30.45
N LEU A 260 -2.35 0.45 -29.30
CA LEU A 260 -2.74 -0.14 -28.01
C LEU A 260 -4.23 -0.55 -28.00
N ARG A 261 -5.12 0.21 -28.64
CA ARG A 261 -6.53 -0.18 -28.85
C ARG A 261 -6.65 -1.39 -29.76
N MET A 262 -5.87 -1.49 -30.84
CA MET A 262 -5.84 -2.67 -31.71
C MET A 262 -5.34 -3.92 -30.98
N LEU A 263 -4.49 -3.75 -29.98
CA LEU A 263 -4.02 -4.81 -29.09
C LEU A 263 -5.04 -5.19 -27.99
N SER A 264 -6.03 -4.34 -27.69
CA SER A 264 -6.97 -4.51 -26.56
C SER A 264 -8.48 -4.50 -26.93
N GLY A 265 -8.83 -4.24 -28.19
CA GLY A 265 -10.20 -4.08 -28.68
C GLY A 265 -10.96 -5.40 -28.87
N PRO A 266 -12.31 -5.36 -28.90
CA PRO A 266 -13.15 -6.55 -29.01
C PRO A 266 -13.11 -7.22 -30.39
N GLN A 267 -13.48 -8.50 -30.41
CA GLN A 267 -13.31 -9.57 -31.41
C GLN A 267 -13.63 -9.30 -32.90
N SER A 268 -14.06 -8.11 -33.33
CA SER A 268 -14.88 -7.97 -34.54
C SER A 268 -14.25 -7.41 -35.82
N SER A 269 -12.92 -7.30 -36.00
CA SER A 269 -12.46 -6.78 -37.33
C SER A 269 -11.20 -7.31 -38.01
N LYS A 270 -10.51 -8.35 -37.50
CA LYS A 270 -9.64 -9.24 -38.32
C LYS A 270 -9.12 -10.40 -37.47
N LYS A 271 -9.52 -11.63 -37.81
CA LYS A 271 -8.85 -12.85 -37.35
C LYS A 271 -7.40 -12.77 -37.80
N THR A 272 -6.46 -12.96 -36.89
CA THR A 272 -5.02 -12.93 -37.22
C THR A 272 -4.58 -14.13 -38.06
N GLY A 273 -5.49 -15.10 -38.27
CA GLY A 273 -5.23 -16.37 -38.95
C GLY A 273 -4.71 -17.45 -38.01
N PHE A 274 -4.38 -17.11 -36.76
CA PHE A 274 -3.81 -18.02 -35.77
C PHE A 274 -4.77 -18.20 -34.60
N ARG A 275 -5.45 -19.35 -34.57
CA ARG A 275 -6.54 -19.68 -33.62
C ARG A 275 -6.13 -19.52 -32.14
N HIS A 276 -4.87 -19.82 -31.83
CA HIS A 276 -4.36 -19.81 -30.45
C HIS A 276 -3.90 -18.41 -29.98
N VAL A 277 -3.49 -17.53 -30.91
CA VAL A 277 -3.17 -16.12 -30.63
C VAL A 277 -4.44 -15.36 -30.28
N ASP A 278 -5.56 -15.70 -30.93
CA ASP A 278 -6.86 -15.11 -30.66
C ASP A 278 -7.43 -15.56 -29.28
N GLU A 279 -7.11 -16.78 -28.81
CA GLU A 279 -7.48 -17.28 -27.46
C GLU A 279 -6.65 -16.64 -26.32
N CYS A 280 -5.34 -16.47 -26.48
CA CYS A 280 -4.47 -15.86 -25.48
C CYS A 280 -4.69 -14.33 -25.33
N ARG A 281 -5.42 -13.71 -26.26
CA ARG A 281 -5.67 -12.26 -26.30
C ARG A 281 -6.58 -11.79 -25.16
N GLU A 282 -7.55 -12.59 -24.74
CA GLU A 282 -8.54 -12.24 -23.71
C GLU A 282 -7.89 -11.97 -22.34
N ARG A 283 -6.84 -12.72 -21.97
CA ARG A 283 -6.09 -12.49 -20.72
C ARG A 283 -5.32 -11.16 -20.71
N THR A 284 -4.83 -10.70 -21.86
CA THR A 284 -4.12 -9.42 -21.97
C THR A 284 -5.03 -8.19 -22.06
N VAL A 285 -6.29 -8.36 -22.46
CA VAL A 285 -7.28 -7.28 -22.48
C VAL A 285 -7.56 -6.75 -21.06
N ALA A 286 -7.54 -7.61 -20.05
CA ALA A 286 -7.76 -7.25 -18.65
C ALA A 286 -6.68 -6.30 -18.10
N LEU A 287 -5.42 -6.49 -18.50
CA LEU A 287 -4.28 -5.65 -18.10
C LEU A 287 -4.17 -4.35 -18.92
N LEU A 288 -4.55 -4.39 -20.20
CA LEU A 288 -4.43 -3.25 -21.12
C LEU A 288 -5.58 -2.24 -20.99
N ARG A 289 -6.80 -2.67 -20.63
CA ARG A 289 -7.96 -1.78 -20.46
C ARG A 289 -7.77 -0.67 -19.41
N PRO A 290 -7.26 -0.96 -18.20
CA PRO A 290 -7.03 0.06 -17.18
C PRO A 290 -6.00 1.10 -17.63
N LEU A 291 -4.91 0.65 -18.26
CA LEU A 291 -3.85 1.52 -18.80
C LEU A 291 -4.38 2.43 -19.91
N LEU A 292 -5.15 1.89 -20.87
CA LEU A 292 -5.79 2.69 -21.92
C LEU A 292 -6.82 3.67 -21.36
N LYS A 293 -7.63 3.28 -20.37
CA LYS A 293 -8.57 4.19 -19.71
C LYS A 293 -7.83 5.32 -18.99
N ARG A 294 -6.68 5.05 -18.36
CA ARG A 294 -5.82 6.07 -17.74
C ARG A 294 -5.23 7.01 -18.79
N MET A 295 -4.69 6.48 -19.88
CA MET A 295 -4.11 7.29 -20.97
C MET A 295 -5.14 8.17 -21.68
N VAL A 296 -6.36 7.68 -21.91
CA VAL A 296 -7.45 8.47 -22.52
C VAL A 296 -7.94 9.58 -21.59
N ARG A 297 -7.99 9.36 -20.27
CA ARG A 297 -8.35 10.40 -19.30
C ARG A 297 -7.30 11.50 -19.13
N LEU A 298 -6.05 11.23 -19.49
CA LEU A 298 -4.94 12.18 -19.36
C LEU A 298 -4.80 13.12 -20.57
N LEU A 299 -5.54 12.86 -21.66
CA LEU A 299 -5.56 13.69 -22.88
C LEU A 299 -6.84 14.53 -23.04
N ALA A 300 -7.81 14.36 -22.13
CA ALA A 300 -9.03 15.16 -22.04
C ALA A 300 -8.83 16.24 -20.97
#